data_AF-A0A758AJU5-F1
#
_entry.id   AF-A0A758AJU5-F1
#
_cell.length_a   1.000
_cell.length_b   1.000
_cell.length_c   1.000
_cell.angle_alpha   90.00
_cell.angle_beta   90.00
_cell.angle_gamma   90.00
#
_symmetry.space_group_name_H-M   'P 1'
#
loop_
_entity.id
_entity.type
_entity.pdbx_description
1 polymer ?
#
loop_
_entity_poly.entity_id
_entity_poly.type
_entity_poly.pdbx_seq_one_letter_code
_entity_poly.pdbx_strand_id
1 'polypeptide(L)'
;MLTLQKTKELKGISIVLVMLFHLVTIHKTTLPYELRWVASFGVSVFLLMSGYGLFLSEKRNGLKDFLKKRFSSVYIPFVVATFLIGVLNEVSYKSFIDVLKTVLFINPTLPVDGTMWFIYFICFWYLAFYIIFKALKTML
;
A
#
# COMPACT_ATOMS: atom_id res chain seq x y z
N MET A 1 11.01 17.31 14.91
CA MET A 1 11.18 16.19 13.93
C MET A 1 10.05 15.18 14.15
N LEU A 2 9.46 14.59 13.11
CA LEU A 2 8.31 13.69 13.25
C LEU A 2 8.71 12.38 13.96
N THR A 3 7.87 11.87 14.87
CA THR A 3 8.11 10.60 15.57
C THR A 3 7.55 9.41 14.79
N LEU A 4 8.02 8.19 15.08
CA LEU A 4 7.49 6.96 14.51
C LEU A 4 6.00 6.72 14.80
N GLN A 5 5.49 7.30 15.89
CA GLN A 5 4.07 7.25 16.21
C GLN A 5 3.29 8.19 15.28
N LYS A 6 3.78 9.41 15.09
CA LYS A 6 3.16 10.39 14.19
C LYS A 6 3.15 9.93 12.73
N THR A 7 4.17 9.22 12.26
CA THR A 7 4.14 8.65 10.90
C THR A 7 3.05 7.59 10.73
N LYS A 8 2.77 6.77 11.75
CA LYS A 8 1.66 5.81 11.72
C LYS A 8 0.31 6.50 11.72
N GLU A 9 0.13 7.51 12.57
CA GLU A 9 -1.09 8.31 12.63
C GLU A 9 -1.38 8.95 11.27
N LEU A 10 -0.38 9.61 10.67
CA LEU A 10 -0.52 10.22 9.34
C LEU A 10 -0.85 9.18 8.26
N LYS A 11 -0.21 8.01 8.27
CA LYS A 11 -0.58 6.91 7.34
C LYS A 11 -2.02 6.45 7.51
N GLY A 12 -2.51 6.36 8.75
CA GLY A 12 -3.90 6.01 9.05
C GLY A 12 -4.88 7.03 8.50
N ILE A 13 -4.62 8.32 8.73
CA ILE A 13 -5.42 9.41 8.18
C ILE A 13 -5.39 9.37 6.64
N SER A 14 -4.20 9.21 6.05
CA SER A 14 -4.02 9.13 4.61
C SER A 14 -4.85 8.02 3.99
N ILE A 15 -4.78 6.79 4.50
CA ILE A 15 -5.50 5.67 3.87
C ILE A 15 -7.03 5.82 3.99
N VAL A 16 -7.53 6.39 5.09
CA VAL A 16 -8.95 6.70 5.25
C VAL A 16 -9.39 7.75 4.21
N LEU A 17 -8.60 8.82 4.03
CA LEU A 17 -8.86 9.82 3.00
C LEU A 17 -8.84 9.22 1.59
N VAL A 18 -7.89 8.33 1.30
CA VAL A 18 -7.85 7.60 0.03
C VAL A 18 -9.15 6.84 -0.20
N MET A 19 -9.62 6.07 0.77
CA MET A 19 -10.86 5.29 0.64
C MET A 19 -12.08 6.18 0.43
N LEU A 20 -12.23 7.26 1.21
CA LEU A 20 -13.37 8.16 1.11
C LEU A 20 -13.42 8.87 -0.24
N PHE A 21 -12.30 9.39 -0.73
CA PHE A 21 -12.26 10.13 -2.00
C PHE A 21 -12.25 9.23 -3.23
N HIS A 22 -11.96 7.94 -3.11
CA HIS A 22 -12.27 6.99 -4.18
C HIS A 22 -13.78 6.88 -4.45
N LEU A 23 -14.64 7.07 -3.45
CA LEU A 23 -16.10 7.12 -3.66
C LEU A 23 -16.51 8.28 -4.57
N VAL A 24 -15.78 9.40 -4.49
CA VAL A 24 -15.95 10.54 -5.41
C VAL A 24 -15.53 10.13 -6.83
N THR A 25 -14.39 9.46 -6.97
CA THR A 25 -13.86 8.97 -8.26
C THR A 25 -14.84 8.04 -8.98
N ILE A 26 -15.57 7.19 -8.24
CA ILE A 26 -16.54 6.25 -8.80
C ILE A 26 -17.99 6.79 -8.80
N HIS A 27 -18.17 8.10 -8.59
CA HIS A 27 -19.47 8.78 -8.59
C HIS A 27 -20.50 8.20 -7.61
N LYS A 28 -20.06 7.74 -6.43
CA LYS A 28 -20.90 7.24 -5.33
C LYS A 28 -21.20 8.29 -4.25
N THR A 29 -20.95 9.57 -4.55
CA THR A 29 -21.18 10.70 -3.64
C THR A 29 -21.74 11.89 -4.40
N THR A 30 -22.39 12.82 -3.71
CA THR A 30 -22.83 14.12 -4.26
C THR A 30 -21.74 15.20 -4.26
N LEU A 31 -20.51 14.86 -3.85
CA LEU A 31 -19.39 15.79 -3.78
C LEU A 31 -18.86 16.18 -5.18
N PRO A 32 -18.23 17.36 -5.32
CA PRO A 32 -17.60 17.77 -6.57
C PRO A 32 -16.52 16.79 -7.02
N TYR A 33 -16.52 16.44 -8.31
CA TYR A 33 -15.57 15.48 -8.89
C TYR A 33 -14.09 15.89 -8.72
N GLU A 34 -13.80 17.20 -8.67
CA GLU A 34 -12.46 17.73 -8.43
C GLU A 34 -11.85 17.27 -7.10
N LEU A 35 -12.66 16.87 -6.12
CA LEU A 35 -12.16 16.34 -4.87
C LEU A 35 -11.50 14.96 -4.99
N ARG A 36 -11.60 14.28 -6.15
CA ARG A 36 -10.86 13.04 -6.42
C ARG A 36 -9.35 13.18 -6.21
N TRP A 37 -8.80 14.38 -6.41
CA TRP A 37 -7.37 14.66 -6.20
C TRP A 37 -6.90 14.44 -4.77
N VAL A 38 -7.82 14.51 -3.79
CA VAL A 38 -7.52 14.22 -2.39
C VAL A 38 -7.12 12.76 -2.19
N ALA A 39 -7.66 11.83 -2.98
CA ALA A 39 -7.22 10.44 -2.96
C ALA A 39 -5.75 10.33 -3.41
N SER A 40 -5.37 10.99 -4.50
CA SER A 40 -3.98 11.03 -4.98
C SER A 40 -3.03 11.65 -3.95
N PHE A 41 -3.44 12.76 -3.32
CA PHE A 41 -2.66 13.38 -2.25
C PHE A 41 -2.51 12.46 -1.04
N GLY A 42 -3.58 11.77 -0.65
CA GLY A 42 -3.58 10.78 0.42
C GLY A 42 -2.56 9.67 0.18
N VAL A 43 -2.52 9.10 -1.04
CA VAL A 43 -1.52 8.09 -1.41
C VAL A 43 -0.10 8.66 -1.30
N SER A 44 0.15 9.88 -1.79
CA SER A 44 1.46 10.53 -1.71
C SER A 44 1.94 10.68 -0.26
N VAL A 45 1.08 11.17 0.64
CA VAL A 45 1.41 11.28 2.08
C VAL A 45 1.66 9.90 2.69
N PHE A 46 0.84 8.90 2.35
CA PHE A 46 1.02 7.53 2.84
C PHE A 46 2.39 6.94 2.44
N LEU A 47 2.80 7.13 1.19
CA LEU A 47 4.08 6.65 0.67
C LEU A 47 5.26 7.38 1.33
N LEU A 48 5.21 8.71 1.42
CA LEU A 48 6.24 9.51 2.08
C LEU A 48 6.41 9.13 3.55
N MET A 49 5.32 9.02 4.30
CA MET A 49 5.37 8.62 5.71
C MET A 49 5.82 7.17 5.89
N SER A 50 5.55 6.31 4.91
CA SER A 50 6.06 4.94 4.90
C SER A 50 7.57 4.88 4.72
N GLY A 51 8.14 5.65 3.80
CA GLY A 51 9.59 5.73 3.60
C GLY A 51 10.31 6.39 4.77
N TYR A 52 9.80 7.53 5.25
CA TYR A 52 10.37 8.24 6.40
C TYR A 52 10.29 7.40 7.69
N GLY A 53 9.14 6.76 7.93
CA GLY A 53 8.98 5.83 9.06
C GLY A 53 9.88 4.59 8.94
N LEU A 54 10.25 4.18 7.72
CA LEU A 54 11.20 3.09 7.49
C LEU A 54 12.59 3.45 7.99
N PHE A 55 13.09 4.61 7.58
CA PHE A 55 14.38 5.14 8.00
C PHE A 55 14.47 5.29 9.52
N LEU A 56 13.46 5.87 10.16
CA LEU A 56 13.43 5.99 11.62
C LEU A 56 13.37 4.63 12.34
N SER A 57 12.63 3.67 11.78
CA SER A 57 12.53 2.32 12.34
C SER A 57 13.84 1.56 12.21
N GLU A 58 14.54 1.71 11.09
CA GLU A 58 15.86 1.11 10.87
C GLU A 58 16.88 1.70 11.84
N LYS A 59 16.94 3.03 11.97
CA LYS A 59 17.84 3.71 12.92
C LYS A 59 17.66 3.21 14.36
N ARG A 60 16.44 2.89 14.77
CA ARG A 60 16.12 2.45 16.14
C ARG A 60 16.28 0.95 16.35
N ASN A 61 15.83 0.13 15.39
CA ASN A 61 15.65 -1.32 15.58
C ASN A 61 16.41 -2.17 14.55
N GLY A 62 17.15 -1.54 13.64
CA GLY A 62 17.78 -2.18 12.49
C GLY A 62 16.78 -2.88 11.57
N LEU A 63 17.24 -3.97 10.94
CA LEU A 63 16.44 -4.80 10.03
C LEU A 63 15.73 -5.96 10.75
N LYS A 64 15.69 -5.97 12.09
CA LYS A 64 15.07 -7.05 12.86
C LYS A 64 13.58 -7.14 12.56
N ASP A 65 13.15 -8.32 12.10
CA ASP A 65 11.78 -8.63 11.67
C ASP A 65 11.25 -7.71 10.56
N PHE A 66 12.13 -7.08 9.78
CA PHE A 66 11.74 -6.08 8.78
C PHE A 66 10.68 -6.61 7.81
N LEU A 67 10.96 -7.73 7.16
CA LEU A 67 10.05 -8.33 6.18
C LEU A 67 8.75 -8.82 6.84
N LYS A 68 8.85 -9.48 8.00
CA LYS A 68 7.69 -9.97 8.76
C LYS A 68 6.70 -8.84 9.10
N LYS A 69 7.21 -7.71 9.60
CA LYS A 69 6.39 -6.54 9.97
C LYS A 69 5.65 -5.94 8.78
N ARG A 70 6.23 -5.99 7.57
CA ARG A 70 5.63 -5.41 6.35
C ARG A 70 4.70 -6.39 5.64
N PHE A 71 5.05 -7.66 5.66
CA PHE A 71 4.17 -8.73 5.20
C PHE A 71 2.84 -8.70 5.97
N SER A 72 2.90 -8.62 7.31
CA SER A 72 1.68 -8.58 8.12
C SER A 72 0.89 -7.26 8.01
N SER A 73 1.57 -6.12 7.83
CA SER A 73 0.88 -4.81 7.86
C SER A 73 0.40 -4.33 6.49
N VAL A 74 0.92 -4.86 5.39
CA VAL A 74 0.59 -4.40 4.02
C VAL A 74 0.13 -5.55 3.15
N TYR A 75 0.92 -6.62 3.05
CA TYR A 75 0.61 -7.71 2.12
C TYR A 75 -0.62 -8.51 2.55
N ILE A 76 -0.74 -8.89 3.82
CA ILE A 76 -1.92 -9.63 4.30
C ILE A 76 -3.24 -8.84 4.06
N PRO A 77 -3.36 -7.56 4.48
CA PRO A 77 -4.56 -6.77 4.17
C PRO A 77 -4.86 -6.67 2.67
N PHE A 78 -3.83 -6.54 1.84
CA PHE A 78 -3.98 -6.53 0.37
C PHE A 78 -4.57 -7.83 -0.15
N VAL A 79 -4.00 -8.98 0.22
CA VAL A 79 -4.49 -10.29 -0.23
C VAL A 79 -5.94 -10.52 0.20
N VAL A 80 -6.27 -10.19 1.44
CA VAL A 80 -7.64 -10.30 1.96
C VAL A 80 -8.58 -9.41 1.15
N ALA A 81 -8.22 -8.14 0.90
CA ALA A 81 -9.04 -7.23 0.11
C ALA A 81 -9.21 -7.71 -1.35
N THR A 82 -8.14 -8.15 -2.01
CA THR A 82 -8.21 -8.68 -3.37
C THR A 82 -9.08 -9.93 -3.47
N PHE A 83 -9.00 -10.84 -2.49
CA PHE A 83 -9.82 -12.04 -2.46
C PHE A 83 -11.29 -11.71 -2.21
N LEU A 84 -11.59 -10.82 -1.25
CA LEU A 84 -12.95 -10.35 -0.97
C LEU A 84 -13.56 -9.69 -2.22
N ILE A 85 -12.83 -8.80 -2.89
CA ILE A 85 -13.28 -8.15 -4.13
C ILE A 85 -13.47 -9.19 -5.25
N GLY A 86 -12.57 -10.17 -5.37
CA GLY A 86 -12.69 -11.25 -6.34
C GLY A 86 -13.97 -12.08 -6.17
N VAL A 87 -14.26 -12.50 -4.94
CA VAL A 87 -15.45 -13.29 -4.60
C VAL A 87 -16.74 -12.47 -4.69
N LEU A 88 -16.73 -11.20 -4.25
CA LEU A 88 -17.94 -10.36 -4.30
C LEU A 88 -18.30 -9.93 -5.73
N ASN A 89 -17.33 -9.92 -6.65
CA ASN A 89 -17.52 -9.54 -8.04
C ASN A 89 -17.70 -10.73 -9.00
N GLU A 90 -18.14 -11.91 -8.54
CA GLU A 90 -18.44 -13.06 -9.43
C GLU A 90 -19.45 -12.74 -10.56
N VAL A 91 -20.10 -11.57 -10.53
CA VAL A 91 -20.97 -11.05 -11.60
C VAL A 91 -20.19 -10.40 -12.76
N SER A 92 -18.90 -10.09 -12.60
CA SER A 92 -18.05 -9.47 -13.63
C SER A 92 -16.80 -10.30 -13.94
N TYR A 93 -16.95 -11.45 -14.62
CA TYR A 93 -15.96 -12.15 -15.48
C TYR A 93 -14.46 -12.20 -15.10
N LYS A 94 -14.04 -11.95 -13.86
CA LYS A 94 -12.63 -12.05 -13.45
C LYS A 94 -12.38 -13.48 -12.99
N SER A 95 -11.53 -14.19 -13.72
CA SER A 95 -11.20 -15.57 -13.36
C SER A 95 -10.48 -15.59 -12.01
N PHE A 96 -10.63 -16.68 -11.25
CA PHE A 96 -9.79 -16.97 -10.08
C PHE A 96 -8.28 -16.83 -10.41
N ILE A 97 -7.91 -17.08 -11.67
CA ILE A 97 -6.57 -16.88 -12.20
C ILE A 97 -6.13 -15.40 -12.10
N ASP A 98 -7.01 -14.44 -12.32
CA ASP A 98 -6.69 -13.01 -12.25
C ASP A 98 -6.50 -12.53 -10.81
N VAL A 99 -7.24 -13.11 -9.86
CA VAL A 99 -7.03 -12.92 -8.43
C VAL A 99 -5.65 -13.44 -8.03
N LEU A 100 -5.30 -14.66 -8.44
CA LEU A 100 -3.96 -15.23 -8.22
C LEU A 100 -2.85 -14.38 -8.84
N LYS A 101 -2.98 -13.98 -10.10
CA LYS A 101 -2.00 -13.12 -10.79
C LYS A 101 -1.82 -11.77 -10.08
N THR A 102 -2.88 -11.24 -9.49
CA THR A 102 -2.85 -9.99 -8.72
C THR A 102 -2.15 -10.17 -7.37
N VAL A 103 -2.50 -11.22 -6.62
CA VAL A 103 -1.87 -11.51 -5.32
C VAL A 103 -0.39 -11.85 -5.43
N LEU A 104 0.01 -12.51 -6.53
CA LEU A 104 1.38 -12.91 -6.80
C LEU A 104 2.22 -11.81 -7.47
N PHE A 105 1.68 -10.60 -7.68
CA PHE A 105 2.35 -9.51 -8.40
C PHE A 105 2.76 -9.85 -9.84
N ILE A 106 2.16 -10.88 -10.47
CA ILE A 106 2.50 -11.33 -11.83
C ILE A 106 1.96 -10.37 -12.87
N ASN A 107 0.80 -9.77 -12.62
CA ASN A 107 0.18 -8.83 -13.54
C ASN A 107 0.18 -7.40 -12.97
N PRO A 108 0.99 -6.47 -13.53
CA PRO A 108 1.03 -5.08 -13.09
C PRO A 108 -0.19 -4.27 -13.52
N THR A 109 -1.03 -4.80 -14.44
CA THR A 109 -2.27 -4.11 -14.85
C THR A 109 -3.38 -4.18 -13.80
N LEU A 110 -3.18 -4.92 -12.70
CA LEU A 110 -4.10 -5.02 -11.57
C LEU A 110 -5.54 -5.34 -12.02
N PRO A 111 -5.76 -6.49 -12.66
CA PRO A 111 -7.04 -6.82 -13.27
C PRO A 111 -8.18 -6.85 -12.25
N VAL A 112 -7.93 -7.11 -10.97
CA VAL A 112 -8.95 -7.11 -9.90
C VAL A 112 -9.34 -5.71 -9.46
N ASP A 113 -8.36 -4.87 -9.10
CA ASP A 113 -8.58 -3.50 -8.64
C ASP A 113 -7.35 -2.62 -8.95
N GLY A 114 -7.49 -1.75 -9.96
CA GLY A 114 -6.44 -0.82 -10.38
C GLY A 114 -6.12 0.26 -9.36
N THR A 115 -7.01 0.53 -8.39
CA THR A 115 -6.78 1.54 -7.34
C THR A 115 -5.65 1.13 -6.38
N MET A 116 -5.33 -0.17 -6.33
CA MET A 116 -4.34 -0.76 -5.43
C MET A 116 -2.88 -0.66 -5.91
N TRP A 117 -2.59 0.06 -7.00
CA TRP A 117 -1.23 0.21 -7.58
C TRP A 117 -0.16 0.63 -6.58
N PHE A 118 -0.51 1.46 -5.60
CA PHE A 118 0.44 1.94 -4.59
C PHE A 118 0.97 0.81 -3.70
N ILE A 119 0.27 -0.32 -3.60
CA ILE A 119 0.69 -1.50 -2.84
C ILE A 119 1.83 -2.22 -3.57
N TYR A 120 1.74 -2.37 -4.89
CA TYR A 120 2.84 -2.89 -5.71
C TYR A 120 4.08 -2.01 -5.56
N PHE A 121 3.86 -0.69 -5.69
CA PHE A 121 4.90 0.31 -5.53
C PHE A 121 5.60 0.21 -4.17
N ILE A 122 4.84 0.21 -3.07
CA ILE A 122 5.43 0.21 -1.73
C ILE A 122 6.13 -1.11 -1.39
N CYS A 123 5.60 -2.25 -1.87
CA CYS A 123 6.23 -3.55 -1.69
C CYS A 123 7.60 -3.61 -2.39
N PHE A 124 7.69 -3.11 -3.63
CA PHE A 124 8.95 -2.97 -4.34
C PHE A 124 9.97 -2.13 -3.55
N TRP A 125 9.56 -0.94 -3.07
CA TRP A 125 10.44 -0.07 -2.30
C TRP A 125 10.87 -0.64 -0.95
N TYR A 126 10.02 -1.42 -0.29
CA TYR A 126 10.41 -2.14 0.93
C TYR A 126 11.46 -3.20 0.66
N LEU A 127 11.35 -3.94 -0.44
CA LEU A 127 12.36 -4.92 -0.83
C LEU A 127 13.68 -4.23 -1.20
N ALA A 128 13.64 -3.16 -2.00
CA ALA A 128 14.81 -2.37 -2.35
C ALA A 128 15.51 -1.82 -1.09
N PHE A 129 14.76 -1.22 -0.17
CA PHE A 129 15.31 -0.74 1.10
C PHE A 129 15.98 -1.86 1.91
N TYR A 130 15.34 -3.03 2.02
CA TYR A 130 15.90 -4.16 2.76
C TYR A 130 17.22 -4.63 2.15
N ILE A 131 17.30 -4.79 0.83
CA ILE A 131 18.50 -5.23 0.13
C ILE A 131 19.64 -4.22 0.33
N ILE A 132 19.37 -2.94 0.10
CA ILE A 132 20.37 -1.86 0.22
C ILE A 132 20.92 -1.79 1.64
N PHE A 133 20.07 -1.72 2.66
CA PHE A 133 20.53 -1.60 4.05
C PHE A 133 21.18 -2.87 4.57
N LYS A 134 20.79 -4.05 4.06
CA LYS A 134 21.46 -5.31 4.40
C LYS A 134 22.86 -5.35 3.79
N ALA A 135 23.02 -4.92 2.53
CA ALA A 135 24.31 -4.83 1.87
C ALA A 135 25.24 -3.84 2.58
N LEU A 136 24.76 -2.63 2.89
CA LEU A 136 25.52 -1.61 3.62
C LEU A 136 26.02 -2.10 4.99
N LYS A 137 25.19 -2.83 5.75
CA LYS A 137 25.60 -3.41 7.04
C LYS A 137 26.57 -4.59 6.92
N THR A 138 26.67 -5.22 5.77
CA THR A 138 27.61 -6.32 5.54
C THR A 138 29.00 -5.79 5.15
N MET A 139 29.08 -4.55 4.65
CA MET A 139 30.32 -3.89 4.24
C MET A 139 31.01 -3.08 5.34
N LEU A 140 30.32 -2.84 6.47
CA LEU A 140 30.80 -2.13 7.66
C LEU A 140 31.09 -3.13 8.79
#